data_AF-E8R1Z8-F1
#
_entry.id   AF-E8R1Z8-F1
#
_cell.length_a   1.000
_cell.length_b   1.000
_cell.length_c   1.000
_cell.angle_alpha   90.00
_cell.angle_beta   90.00
_cell.angle_gamma   90.00
#
_symmetry.space_group_name_H-M   'P 1'
#
loop_
_entity.id
_entity.type
_entity.pdbx_description
1 polymer ?
#
loop_
_entity_poly.entity_id
_entity_poly.type
_entity_poly.pdbx_seq_one_letter_code
_entity_poly.pdbx_strand_id
1 'polypeptide(L)'
;MGCSMSKPLSTIESVGEASGESRSGSVDPPPEAATAIVTRRSIYERSVAEAMTHKWIVSEKANRDLGPTAIRDWIGTHWNTFLRWRWLEHLEGRYFWIELDPNDFGLLNRELRDEPLFAPVFEMIKQGYENLDVILWALECGQPMDQIHRILEVIDVNKRRIECRLEALLSGQEPQC
;
A
#
# COMPACT_ATOMS: atom_id res chain seq x y z
N MET A 1 10.34 26.53 -14.89
CA MET A 1 11.16 25.41 -15.39
C MET A 1 10.54 24.14 -14.82
N GLY A 2 9.93 23.31 -15.67
CA GLY A 2 9.20 22.11 -15.22
C GLY A 2 10.17 20.97 -14.95
N CYS A 3 10.12 20.42 -13.73
CA CYS A 3 10.83 19.19 -13.38
C CYS A 3 10.05 18.02 -13.99
N SER A 4 10.47 17.55 -15.17
CA SER A 4 9.75 16.51 -15.92
C SER A 4 10.13 15.12 -15.41
N MET A 5 9.29 14.53 -14.55
CA MET A 5 9.30 13.07 -14.38
C MET A 5 8.57 12.44 -15.56
N SER A 6 9.33 11.92 -16.52
CA SER A 6 8.76 11.26 -17.70
C SER A 6 8.30 9.84 -17.38
N LYS A 7 7.05 9.68 -16.90
CA LYS A 7 6.19 8.51 -17.19
C LYS A 7 4.72 8.98 -17.33
N PRO A 8 3.98 8.52 -18.36
CA PRO A 8 2.68 9.12 -18.71
C PRO A 8 1.56 8.71 -17.74
N LEU A 9 0.85 9.71 -17.18
CA LEU A 9 -0.47 9.54 -16.58
C LEU A 9 -1.53 9.61 -17.68
N SER A 10 -2.39 8.59 -17.74
CA SER A 10 -3.60 8.59 -18.56
C SER A 10 -4.66 9.51 -17.96
N THR A 11 -5.06 10.52 -18.72
CA THR A 11 -6.15 11.46 -18.46
C THR A 11 -7.51 10.75 -18.38
N ILE A 12 -8.26 10.97 -17.29
CA ILE A 12 -9.71 10.72 -17.24
C ILE A 12 -10.40 12.08 -17.23
N GLU A 13 -11.22 12.31 -18.24
CA GLU A 13 -12.03 13.52 -18.42
C GLU A 13 -13.19 13.60 -17.42
N SER A 14 -13.52 14.82 -17.01
CA SER A 14 -14.69 15.20 -16.22
C SER A 14 -15.64 16.03 -17.07
N VAL A 15 -16.94 15.71 -17.03
CA VAL A 15 -18.09 16.51 -17.48
C VAL A 15 -19.23 16.14 -16.52
N GLY A 16 -20.08 16.98 -15.94
CA GLY A 16 -20.38 18.42 -16.00
C GLY A 16 -21.55 18.69 -15.00
N GLU A 17 -21.78 19.96 -14.66
CA GLU A 17 -22.83 20.51 -13.76
C GLU A 17 -24.27 20.28 -14.31
N ALA A 18 -25.42 20.51 -13.65
CA ALA A 18 -25.80 21.48 -12.60
C ALA A 18 -27.20 21.17 -11.99
N SER A 19 -27.50 21.87 -10.87
CA SER A 19 -28.83 22.28 -10.34
C SER A 19 -29.75 21.17 -9.77
N GLY A 20 -30.45 21.30 -8.65
CA GLY A 20 -30.78 22.38 -7.72
C GLY A 20 -32.22 22.11 -7.24
N GLU A 21 -32.47 21.96 -5.94
CA GLU A 21 -33.81 22.10 -5.34
C GLU A 21 -33.71 22.14 -3.80
N SER A 22 -34.30 23.16 -3.19
CA SER A 22 -34.39 23.38 -1.76
C SER A 22 -35.58 22.64 -1.16
N ARG A 23 -35.40 21.97 -0.01
CA ARG A 23 -36.51 21.70 0.93
C ARG A 23 -36.03 21.67 2.38
N SER A 24 -36.84 22.33 3.21
CA SER A 24 -36.68 22.60 4.63
C SER A 24 -36.92 21.37 5.53
N GLY A 25 -36.13 21.26 6.59
CA GLY A 25 -36.64 20.96 7.93
C GLY A 25 -36.56 19.52 8.44
N SER A 26 -35.42 19.16 9.02
CA SER A 26 -35.34 18.32 10.23
C SER A 26 -33.98 18.56 10.89
N VAL A 27 -33.98 19.03 12.13
CA VAL A 27 -32.76 19.17 12.93
C VAL A 27 -32.39 17.75 13.38
N ASP A 28 -31.48 17.13 12.65
CA ASP A 28 -30.87 15.88 13.08
C ASP A 28 -30.03 16.14 14.35
N PRO A 29 -30.02 15.19 15.31
CA PRO A 29 -29.12 15.29 16.45
C PRO A 29 -27.65 15.32 15.97
N PRO A 30 -26.73 15.94 16.73
CA PRO A 30 -25.34 16.08 16.32
C PRO A 30 -24.75 14.70 16.00
N PRO A 31 -23.93 14.56 14.94
CA PRO A 31 -23.28 13.29 14.63
C PRO A 31 -22.28 12.99 15.75
N GLU A 32 -22.74 12.24 16.74
CA GLU A 32 -21.91 11.53 17.68
C GLU A 32 -20.89 10.74 16.84
N ALA A 33 -19.62 11.10 17.01
CA ALA A 33 -18.51 10.79 16.11
C ALA A 33 -18.64 9.38 15.53
N ALA A 34 -18.88 9.31 14.21
CA ALA A 34 -18.85 8.06 13.47
C ALA A 34 -17.46 7.43 13.69
N THR A 35 -17.36 6.51 14.63
CA THR A 35 -16.18 5.67 14.82
C THR A 35 -15.98 4.92 13.51
N ALA A 36 -15.04 5.38 12.70
CA ALA A 36 -14.68 4.73 11.46
C ALA A 36 -14.36 3.26 11.78
N ILE A 37 -15.14 2.33 11.22
CA ILE A 37 -14.94 0.90 11.44
C ILE A 37 -13.60 0.53 10.81
N VAL A 38 -12.59 0.32 11.65
CA VAL A 38 -11.26 -0.10 11.20
C VAL A 38 -11.35 -1.54 10.69
N THR A 39 -11.11 -1.73 9.39
CA THR A 39 -11.09 -3.06 8.79
C THR A 39 -9.77 -3.77 9.11
N ARG A 40 -9.83 -4.81 9.94
CA ARG A 40 -8.68 -5.66 10.29
C ARG A 40 -8.48 -6.78 9.28
N ARG A 41 -7.22 -7.07 8.93
CA ARG A 41 -6.84 -8.14 7.97
C ARG A 41 -5.52 -8.80 8.36
N SER A 42 -5.31 -10.04 7.90
CA SER A 42 -4.04 -10.75 8.05
C SER A 42 -3.21 -10.72 6.76
N ILE A 43 -1.95 -10.33 6.89
CA ILE A 43 -0.93 -10.41 5.84
C ILE A 43 -0.77 -11.86 5.41
N TYR A 44 -0.73 -12.79 6.37
CA TYR A 44 -0.53 -14.21 6.07
C TYR A 44 -1.72 -14.80 5.32
N GLU A 45 -2.96 -14.62 5.79
CA GLU A 45 -4.15 -15.10 5.07
C GLU A 45 -4.22 -14.54 3.65
N ARG A 46 -3.95 -13.24 3.50
CA ARG A 46 -3.99 -12.59 2.19
C ARG A 46 -2.88 -13.08 1.26
N SER A 47 -1.68 -13.28 1.80
CA SER A 47 -0.54 -13.79 1.05
C SER A 47 -0.75 -15.22 0.56
N VAL A 48 -1.38 -16.08 1.37
CA VAL A 48 -1.73 -17.45 0.97
C VAL A 48 -2.68 -17.43 -0.23
N ALA A 49 -3.74 -16.61 -0.18
CA ALA A 49 -4.68 -16.49 -1.28
C ALA A 49 -4.01 -15.99 -2.58
N GLU A 50 -3.11 -15.01 -2.48
CA GLU A 50 -2.39 -14.45 -3.62
C GLU A 50 -1.38 -15.44 -4.21
N ALA A 51 -0.62 -16.14 -3.37
CA ALA A 51 0.31 -17.18 -3.80
C ALA A 51 -0.40 -18.39 -4.43
N MET A 52 -1.57 -18.78 -3.92
CA MET A 52 -2.38 -19.83 -4.54
C MET A 52 -2.94 -19.40 -5.89
N THR A 53 -3.36 -18.13 -6.01
CA THR A 53 -3.79 -17.56 -7.29
C THR A 53 -2.64 -17.56 -8.29
N HIS A 54 -1.44 -17.15 -7.86
CA HIS A 54 -0.22 -17.24 -8.67
C HIS A 54 0.05 -18.67 -9.13
N LYS A 55 0.07 -19.64 -8.19
CA LYS A 55 0.26 -21.07 -8.49
C LYS A 55 -0.70 -21.55 -9.57
N TRP A 56 -1.99 -21.21 -9.43
CA TRP A 56 -2.99 -21.58 -10.42
C TRP A 56 -2.66 -20.98 -11.80
N ILE A 57 -2.44 -19.66 -11.88
CA ILE A 57 -2.13 -18.96 -13.13
C ILE A 57 -0.90 -19.54 -13.83
N VAL A 58 0.19 -19.79 -13.08
CA VAL A 58 1.43 -20.30 -13.69
C VAL A 58 1.34 -21.78 -14.06
N SER A 59 0.55 -22.57 -13.33
CA SER A 59 0.30 -23.98 -13.66
C SER A 59 -0.56 -24.13 -14.91
N GLU A 60 -1.59 -23.30 -15.06
CA GLU A 60 -2.41 -23.22 -16.27
C GLU A 60 -1.55 -22.85 -17.48
N LYS A 61 -0.70 -21.81 -17.36
CA LYS A 61 0.24 -21.41 -18.42
C LYS A 61 1.25 -22.50 -18.78
N ALA A 62 1.68 -23.30 -17.80
CA ALA A 62 2.61 -24.40 -18.01
C ALA A 62 1.94 -25.69 -18.48
N ASN A 63 0.60 -25.72 -18.55
CA ASN A 63 -0.22 -26.89 -18.87
C ASN A 63 0.12 -28.12 -17.99
N ARG A 64 0.55 -27.88 -16.74
CA ARG A 64 0.87 -28.88 -15.72
C ARG A 64 0.89 -28.25 -14.34
N ASP A 65 0.61 -29.01 -13.29
CA ASP A 65 0.78 -28.50 -11.92
C ASP A 65 2.26 -28.25 -11.63
N LEU A 66 2.57 -27.01 -11.22
CA LEU A 66 3.91 -26.61 -10.79
C LEU A 66 4.12 -26.81 -9.29
N GLY A 67 3.06 -27.13 -8.55
CA GLY A 67 3.12 -27.54 -7.16
C GLY A 67 3.80 -26.48 -6.27
N PRO A 68 4.61 -26.91 -5.29
CA PRO A 68 5.35 -26.02 -4.39
C PRO A 68 6.37 -25.11 -5.09
N THR A 69 6.79 -25.42 -6.32
CA THR A 69 7.77 -24.59 -7.04
C THR A 69 7.19 -23.23 -7.42
N ALA A 70 5.90 -23.17 -7.77
CA ALA A 70 5.24 -21.89 -8.04
C ALA A 70 5.12 -21.00 -6.80
N ILE A 71 4.96 -21.61 -5.62
CA ILE A 71 4.93 -20.88 -4.36
C ILE A 71 6.31 -20.29 -4.05
N ARG A 72 7.38 -21.06 -4.21
CA ARG A 72 8.76 -20.58 -4.03
C ARG A 72 9.10 -19.44 -4.98
N ASP A 73 8.68 -19.55 -6.23
CA ASP A 73 8.79 -18.49 -7.22
C ASP A 73 8.07 -17.22 -6.75
N TRP A 74 6.83 -17.33 -6.28
CA TRP A 74 6.09 -16.18 -5.75
C TRP A 74 6.77 -15.55 -4.54
N ILE A 75 7.29 -16.36 -3.61
CA ILE A 75 8.02 -15.85 -2.44
C ILE A 75 9.26 -15.06 -2.88
N GLY A 76 10.04 -15.60 -3.83
CA GLY A 76 11.27 -14.96 -4.30
C GLY A 76 11.04 -13.68 -5.11
N THR A 77 9.90 -13.55 -5.78
CA THR A 77 9.64 -12.47 -6.75
C THR A 77 8.61 -11.44 -6.27
N HIS A 78 7.62 -11.85 -5.47
CA HIS A 78 6.46 -11.04 -5.16
C HIS A 78 6.33 -10.69 -3.67
N TRP A 79 6.90 -11.48 -2.75
CA TRP A 79 6.73 -11.27 -1.30
C TRP A 79 7.07 -9.85 -0.83
N ASN A 80 8.25 -9.33 -1.22
CA ASN A 80 8.70 -8.02 -0.75
C ASN A 80 7.80 -6.89 -1.25
N THR A 81 7.41 -6.94 -2.53
CA THR A 81 6.49 -5.96 -3.12
C THR A 81 5.12 -6.04 -2.46
N PHE A 82 4.59 -7.26 -2.28
CA PHE A 82 3.33 -7.50 -1.58
C PHE A 82 3.35 -6.90 -0.17
N LEU A 83 4.40 -7.21 0.60
CA LEU A 83 4.54 -6.75 1.98
C LEU A 83 4.66 -5.22 2.04
N ARG A 84 5.46 -4.62 1.15
CA ARG A 84 5.61 -3.16 1.05
C ARG A 84 4.26 -2.50 0.84
N TRP A 85 3.44 -3.01 -0.09
CA TRP A 85 2.11 -2.47 -0.31
C TRP A 85 1.27 -2.52 0.96
N ARG A 86 1.17 -3.68 1.64
CA ARG A 86 0.36 -3.83 2.86
C ARG A 86 0.79 -2.89 3.96
N TRP A 87 2.10 -2.72 4.09
CA TRP A 87 2.67 -1.79 5.03
C TRP A 87 2.30 -0.33 4.72
N LEU A 88 2.34 0.11 3.46
CA LEU A 88 1.84 1.44 3.08
C LEU A 88 0.34 1.61 3.40
N GLU A 89 -0.50 0.58 3.17
CA GLU A 89 -1.93 0.65 3.53
C GLU A 89 -2.14 0.79 5.04
N HIS A 90 -1.25 0.19 5.85
CA HIS A 90 -1.26 0.29 7.30
C HIS A 90 -0.90 1.70 7.76
N LEU A 91 0.19 2.24 7.20
CA LEU A 91 0.68 3.58 7.51
C LEU A 91 -0.33 4.67 7.14
N GLU A 92 -1.06 4.52 6.04
CA GLU A 92 -2.16 5.41 5.66
C GLU A 92 -3.40 5.27 6.57
N GLY A 93 -3.52 4.15 7.29
CA GLY A 93 -4.70 3.82 8.09
C GLY A 93 -5.86 3.20 7.31
N ARG A 94 -5.62 2.71 6.08
CA ARG A 94 -6.66 2.09 5.23
C ARG A 94 -7.07 0.70 5.72
N TYR A 95 -6.10 -0.13 6.09
CA TYR A 95 -6.32 -1.46 6.63
C TYR A 95 -5.42 -1.70 7.83
N PHE A 96 -5.99 -2.22 8.91
CA PHE A 96 -5.21 -2.65 10.05
C PHE A 96 -4.73 -4.08 9.82
N TRP A 97 -3.50 -4.19 9.30
CA TRP A 97 -2.79 -5.46 9.16
C TRP A 97 -2.26 -5.94 10.51
N ILE A 98 -2.73 -7.10 10.97
CA ILE A 98 -2.51 -7.59 12.34
C ILE A 98 -1.05 -7.95 12.65
N GLU A 99 -0.26 -8.29 11.63
CA GLU A 99 1.16 -8.62 11.77
C GLU A 99 2.08 -7.39 11.80
N LEU A 100 1.52 -6.20 11.54
CA LEU A 100 2.25 -4.94 11.64
C LEU A 100 2.06 -4.30 13.03
N ASP A 101 2.98 -3.42 13.39
CA ASP A 101 2.96 -2.74 14.69
C ASP A 101 1.72 -1.84 14.79
N PRO A 102 0.88 -2.01 15.83
CA PRO A 102 -0.29 -1.16 16.01
C PRO A 102 0.01 0.34 16.10
N ASN A 103 1.22 0.72 16.52
CA ASN A 103 1.63 2.14 16.65
C ASN A 103 1.89 2.82 15.29
N ASP A 104 2.13 2.03 14.24
CA ASP A 104 2.32 2.51 12.87
C ASP A 104 0.99 2.75 12.17
N PHE A 105 -0.13 2.25 12.70
CA PHE A 105 -1.43 2.40 12.06
C PHE A 105 -1.83 3.87 11.94
N GLY A 106 -2.04 4.33 10.71
CA GLY A 106 -2.39 5.72 10.44
C GLY A 106 -1.27 6.72 10.75
N LEU A 107 -0.01 6.28 10.85
CA LEU A 107 1.15 7.11 11.16
C LEU A 107 1.28 8.33 10.22
N LEU A 108 1.02 8.15 8.91
CA LEU A 108 1.15 9.25 7.94
C LEU A 108 0.13 10.37 8.21
N ASN A 109 -1.08 9.98 8.58
CA ASN A 109 -2.14 10.92 8.94
C ASN A 109 -1.90 11.64 10.28
N ARG A 110 -1.09 11.06 11.15
CA ARG A 110 -0.72 11.64 12.46
C ARG A 110 0.50 12.56 12.36
N GLU A 111 1.51 12.17 11.60
CA GLU A 111 2.83 12.82 11.62
C GLU A 111 3.12 13.69 10.38
N LEU A 112 2.48 13.40 9.24
CA LEU A 112 2.81 13.99 7.93
C LEU A 112 1.63 14.68 7.24
N ARG A 113 0.44 14.73 7.87
CA ARG A 113 -0.78 15.31 7.27
C ARG A 113 -0.58 16.71 6.71
N ASP A 114 0.12 17.54 7.46
CA ASP A 114 0.30 18.96 7.15
C ASP A 114 1.63 19.25 6.44
N GLU A 115 2.40 18.21 6.10
CA GLU A 115 3.68 18.36 5.39
C GLU A 115 3.44 18.60 3.89
N PRO A 116 3.86 19.75 3.32
CA PRO A 116 3.57 20.10 1.92
C PRO A 116 4.12 19.09 0.89
N LEU A 117 5.24 18.46 1.23
CA LEU A 117 5.91 17.49 0.35
C LEU A 117 5.49 16.04 0.60
N PHE A 118 4.61 15.78 1.58
CA PHE A 118 4.19 14.42 1.88
C PHE A 118 3.51 13.76 0.68
N ALA A 119 2.49 14.41 0.09
CA ALA A 119 1.74 13.85 -1.02
C ALA A 119 2.62 13.43 -2.22
N PRO A 120 3.51 14.29 -2.77
CA PRO A 120 4.36 13.89 -3.90
C PRO A 120 5.36 12.79 -3.52
N VAL A 121 6.02 12.89 -2.36
CA VAL A 121 6.98 11.87 -1.92
C VAL A 121 6.28 10.52 -1.72
N PHE A 122 5.12 10.52 -1.06
CA PHE A 122 4.36 9.32 -0.79
C PHE A 122 3.88 8.63 -2.07
N GLU A 123 3.50 9.40 -3.09
CA GLU A 123 3.13 8.85 -4.39
C GLU A 123 4.34 8.23 -5.11
N MET A 124 5.54 8.81 -5.01
CA MET A 124 6.77 8.16 -5.49
C MET A 124 7.02 6.83 -4.77
N ILE A 125 6.90 6.80 -3.45
CA ILE A 125 7.08 5.58 -2.65
C ILE A 125 6.08 4.49 -3.05
N LYS A 126 4.82 4.85 -3.34
CA LYS A 126 3.80 3.93 -3.87
C LYS A 126 4.15 3.39 -5.25
N GLN A 127 4.76 4.20 -6.11
CA GLN A 127 5.22 3.76 -7.43
C GLN A 127 6.46 2.86 -7.37
N GLY A 128 7.00 2.61 -6.18
CA GLY A 128 8.15 1.74 -5.96
C GLY A 128 9.48 2.45 -6.08
N TYR A 129 9.51 3.78 -6.09
CA TYR A 129 10.75 4.53 -5.96
C TYR A 129 11.37 4.30 -4.58
N GLU A 130 12.70 4.24 -4.55
CA GLU A 130 13.47 4.10 -3.33
C GLU A 130 13.79 5.47 -2.75
N ASN A 131 14.23 5.50 -1.48
CA ASN A 131 14.60 6.75 -0.80
C ASN A 131 15.65 7.54 -1.60
N LEU A 132 16.59 6.86 -2.28
CA LEU A 132 17.59 7.51 -3.11
C LEU A 132 16.96 8.24 -4.31
N ASP A 133 15.96 7.64 -4.97
CA ASP A 133 15.29 8.26 -6.10
C ASP A 133 14.55 9.54 -5.66
N VAL A 134 13.92 9.51 -4.48
CA VAL A 134 13.27 10.68 -3.88
C VAL A 134 14.28 11.78 -3.55
N ILE A 135 15.44 11.42 -2.97
CA ILE A 135 16.51 12.37 -2.65
C ILE A 135 17.08 13.01 -3.92
N LEU A 136 17.33 12.22 -4.96
CA LEU A 136 17.83 12.73 -6.24
C LEU A 136 16.81 13.69 -6.88
N TRP A 137 15.53 13.32 -6.91
CA TRP A 137 14.46 14.22 -7.37
C TRP A 137 14.42 15.53 -6.57
N ALA A 138 14.53 15.45 -5.24
CA ALA A 138 14.52 16.62 -4.38
C ALA A 138 15.68 17.57 -4.68
N LEU A 139 16.89 17.03 -4.92
CA LEU A 139 18.07 17.82 -5.32
C LEU A 139 17.85 18.50 -6.67
N GLU A 140 17.35 17.76 -7.67
CA GLU A 140 17.13 18.26 -9.02
C GLU A 140 16.08 19.39 -9.06
N CYS A 141 15.01 19.26 -8.26
CA CYS A 141 13.92 20.23 -8.24
C CYS A 141 14.07 21.31 -7.15
N GLY A 142 15.17 21.31 -6.39
CA GLY A 142 15.44 22.30 -5.35
C GLY A 142 14.47 22.24 -4.17
N GLN A 143 14.00 21.04 -3.79
CA GLN A 143 13.11 20.83 -2.67
C GLN A 143 13.85 20.96 -1.33
N PRO A 144 13.21 21.44 -0.25
CA PRO A 144 13.80 21.52 1.08
C PRO A 144 14.17 20.14 1.63
N MET A 145 15.48 19.85 1.70
CA MET A 145 15.98 18.52 2.05
C MET A 145 15.60 18.09 3.48
N ASP A 146 15.51 19.03 4.43
CA ASP A 146 15.11 18.74 5.81
C ASP A 146 13.69 18.14 5.87
N GLN A 147 12.76 18.62 5.03
CA GLN A 147 11.41 18.07 4.94
C GLN A 147 11.42 16.69 4.29
N ILE A 148 12.23 16.49 3.24
CA ILE A 148 12.37 15.19 2.57
C ILE A 148 12.90 14.15 3.55
N HIS A 149 13.95 14.47 4.30
CA HIS A 149 14.50 13.58 5.33
C HIS A 149 13.45 13.24 6.39
N ARG A 150 12.72 14.24 6.93
CA ARG A 150 11.64 13.99 7.89
C ARG A 150 10.59 13.02 7.34
N ILE A 151 10.13 13.23 6.11
CA ILE A 151 9.13 12.36 5.48
C ILE A 151 9.68 10.94 5.31
N LEU A 152 10.90 10.79 4.80
CA LEU A 152 11.53 9.49 4.58
C LEU A 152 11.86 8.76 5.89
N GLU A 153 12.15 9.48 6.97
CA GLU A 153 12.35 8.94 8.32
C GLU A 153 11.05 8.44 8.96
N VAL A 154 9.93 9.13 8.73
CA VAL A 154 8.62 8.70 9.22
C VAL A 154 8.09 7.53 8.41
N ILE A 155 8.24 7.57 7.08
CA ILE A 155 7.86 6.44 6.24
C ILE A 155 8.76 5.26 6.59
N ASP A 156 10.09 5.40 6.58
CA ASP A 156 11.07 4.34 6.88
C ASP A 156 10.77 3.00 6.19
N VAL A 157 10.82 3.03 4.85
CA VAL A 157 10.65 1.86 3.97
C VAL A 157 11.53 0.67 4.38
N ASN A 158 12.68 0.96 4.99
CA ASN A 158 13.68 -0.04 5.33
C ASN A 158 13.43 -0.73 6.67
N LYS A 159 12.58 -0.17 7.54
CA LYS A 159 12.36 -0.69 8.90
C LYS A 159 11.71 -2.07 8.95
N ARG A 160 10.95 -2.47 7.92
CA ARG A 160 10.07 -3.65 8.01
C ARG A 160 10.46 -4.77 7.05
N ARG A 161 10.94 -5.85 7.65
CA ARG A 161 11.15 -7.15 7.01
C ARG A 161 10.37 -8.20 7.81
N ILE A 162 9.10 -8.41 7.43
CA ILE A 162 8.36 -9.56 7.95
C ILE A 162 8.85 -10.80 7.20
N GLU A 163 9.23 -11.81 7.97
CA GLU A 163 9.60 -13.11 7.43
C GLU A 163 8.41 -13.73 6.69
N CYS A 164 8.68 -14.21 5.48
CA CYS A 164 7.73 -14.97 4.70
C CYS A 164 7.52 -16.35 5.35
N ARG A 165 6.28 -16.65 5.78
CA ARG A 165 5.92 -17.94 6.41
C ARG A 165 5.05 -18.82 5.52
N LEU A 166 4.91 -18.50 4.24
CA LEU A 166 3.98 -19.21 3.35
C LEU A 166 4.30 -20.69 3.21
N GLU A 167 5.58 -21.09 3.13
CA GLU A 167 5.94 -22.51 3.03
C GLU A 167 5.46 -23.31 4.26
N ALA A 168 5.62 -22.74 5.46
CA ALA A 168 5.15 -23.35 6.70
C ALA A 168 3.62 -23.40 6.77
N LEU A 169 2.94 -22.35 6.30
CA LEU A 169 1.47 -22.28 6.31
C LEU A 169 0.84 -23.26 5.31
N LEU A 170 1.45 -23.43 4.14
CA LEU A 170 0.93 -24.27 3.07
C LEU A 170 1.30 -25.75 3.25
N SER A 171 2.43 -26.07 3.88
CA SER A 171 2.81 -27.46 4.20
C SER A 171 1.89 -28.13 5.21
N GLY A 172 1.18 -27.35 6.05
CA GLY A 172 0.14 -27.86 6.95
C GLY A 172 -1.23 -28.06 6.32
N GLN A 173 -1.41 -27.73 5.03
CA GLN A 173 -2.71 -27.73 4.34
C GLN A 173 -2.85 -28.78 3.24
N GLU A 174 -1.85 -29.61 2.96
CA GLU A 174 -2.01 -30.69 1.97
C GLU A 174 -2.82 -31.85 2.58
N PRO A 175 -4.05 -32.13 2.09
CA PRO A 175 -4.68 -33.41 2.39
C PRO A 175 -3.81 -34.51 1.77
N GLN A 176 -3.48 -35.51 2.58
CA GLN A 176 -2.89 -36.76 2.08
C GLN A 176 -3.87 -37.36 1.07
N CYS A 177 -3.48 -37.37 -0.21
CA CYS A 177 -4.13 -38.21 -1.23
C CYS A 177 -3.71 -39.67 -1.03
#